data_AF-A0AA49GLT4-F1
#
_entry.id   AF-A0AA49GLT4-F1
#
_cell.length_a   1.000
_cell.length_b   1.000
_cell.length_c   1.000
_cell.angle_alpha   90.00
_cell.angle_beta   90.00
_cell.angle_gamma   90.00
#
_symmetry.space_group_name_H-M   'P 1'
#
loop_
_entity.id
_entity.type
_entity.pdbx_description
1 polymer ?
#
loop_
_entity_poly.entity_id
_entity_poly.type
_entity_poly.pdbx_seq_one_letter_code
_entity_poly.pdbx_strand_id
1 'polypeptide(L)'
;MKNSNSYLSACKDCYLRAIYPSDDSVKNEPEYQKLFKIAREFFQAGKIDEFSYYLMEGQYLTNLWTAHFILEFENISQKLKDNCYEVIKRYSESRLNEKVAKLEKNWMNENVL
;
A
#
# COMPACT_ATOMS: atom_id res chain seq x y z
N MET A 1 7.11 11.99 16.71
CA MET A 1 6.45 11.34 15.56
C MET A 1 6.78 12.08 14.26
N LYS A 2 7.99 11.92 13.69
CA LYS A 2 8.34 12.57 12.41
C LYS A 2 7.81 11.81 11.17
N ASN A 3 7.52 10.51 11.31
CA ASN A 3 7.30 9.61 10.17
C ASN A 3 5.83 9.54 9.70
N SER A 4 4.89 9.91 10.57
CA SER A 4 3.46 9.73 10.26
C SER A 4 2.94 10.75 9.26
N ASN A 5 3.31 12.02 9.46
CA ASN A 5 2.95 13.10 8.54
C ASN A 5 3.69 12.98 7.21
N SER A 6 4.90 12.40 7.19
CA SER A 6 5.66 12.20 5.96
C SER A 6 5.10 11.07 5.10
N TYR A 7 4.61 9.98 5.70
CA TYR A 7 3.98 8.88 4.95
C TYR A 7 2.69 9.32 4.26
N LEU A 8 1.75 9.93 5.00
CA LEU A 8 0.49 10.41 4.44
C LEU A 8 0.71 11.45 3.33
N SER A 9 1.68 12.36 3.51
CA SER A 9 2.04 13.31 2.47
C SER A 9 2.62 12.62 1.23
N ALA A 10 3.44 11.58 1.39
CA ALA A 10 3.99 10.84 0.27
C ALA A 10 2.92 10.03 -0.48
N CYS A 11 1.92 9.47 0.23
CA CYS A 11 0.76 8.84 -0.41
C CYS A 11 -0.03 9.85 -1.24
N LYS A 12 -0.25 11.06 -0.69
CA LYS A 12 -0.87 12.16 -1.41
C LYS A 12 -0.08 12.54 -2.67
N ASP A 13 1.24 12.64 -2.59
CA ASP A 13 2.11 12.95 -3.72
C ASP A 13 1.93 11.90 -4.85
N CYS A 14 1.95 10.60 -4.50
CA CYS A 14 1.73 9.51 -5.45
C CYS A 14 0.33 9.56 -6.08
N TYR A 15 -0.70 9.80 -5.26
CA TYR A 15 -2.08 9.92 -5.73
C TYR A 15 -2.24 11.03 -6.76
N LEU A 16 -1.68 12.21 -6.48
CA LEU A 16 -1.74 13.37 -7.39
C LEU A 16 -0.97 13.13 -8.71
N ARG A 17 0.01 12.22 -8.69
CA ARG A 17 0.81 11.83 -9.87
C ARG A 17 0.29 10.56 -10.56
N ALA A 18 -0.83 10.00 -10.10
CA ALA A 18 -1.39 8.74 -10.62
C ALA A 18 -0.42 7.55 -10.57
N ILE A 19 0.42 7.52 -9.53
CA ILE A 19 1.32 6.40 -9.17
C ILE A 19 0.56 5.49 -8.22
N TYR A 20 0.56 4.18 -8.50
CA TYR A 20 -0.23 3.18 -7.77
C TYR A 20 0.65 2.01 -7.34
N PRO A 21 0.30 1.32 -6.23
CA PRO A 21 1.15 0.27 -5.68
C PRO A 21 1.25 -0.98 -6.58
N SER A 22 0.15 -1.39 -7.22
CA SER A 22 0.12 -2.54 -8.13
C SER A 22 0.65 -2.28 -9.55
N ASP A 23 1.18 -1.08 -9.82
CA ASP A 23 1.75 -0.75 -11.12
C ASP A 23 3.27 -0.94 -11.09
N ASP A 24 3.74 -2.05 -11.66
CA ASP A 24 5.17 -2.38 -11.68
C ASP A 24 6.01 -1.37 -12.46
N SER A 25 5.41 -0.65 -13.42
CA SER A 25 6.15 0.31 -14.26
C SER A 25 6.65 1.52 -13.47
N VAL A 26 6.01 1.84 -12.35
CA VAL A 26 6.34 3.01 -11.52
C VAL A 26 7.20 2.68 -10.30
N LYS A 27 7.62 1.43 -10.13
CA LYS A 27 8.44 1.02 -8.98
C LYS A 27 9.75 1.80 -8.88
N ASN A 28 10.34 2.22 -9.99
CA ASN A 28 11.58 3.01 -10.00
C ASN A 28 11.35 4.52 -9.86
N GLU A 29 10.10 4.99 -9.81
CA GLU A 29 9.80 6.42 -9.67
C GLU A 29 10.22 6.94 -8.29
N PRO A 30 10.74 8.18 -8.18
CA PRO A 30 11.19 8.76 -6.92
C PRO A 30 10.13 8.75 -5.81
N GLU A 31 8.86 8.96 -6.16
CA GLU A 31 7.75 9.00 -5.21
C GLU A 31 7.41 7.61 -4.67
N TYR A 32 7.43 6.58 -5.53
CA TYR A 32 7.30 5.19 -5.09
C TYR A 32 8.42 4.85 -4.11
N GLN A 33 9.67 5.13 -4.51
CA GLN A 33 10.85 4.82 -3.70
C GLN A 33 10.85 5.55 -2.35
N LYS A 34 10.34 6.79 -2.31
CA LYS A 34 10.14 7.54 -1.07
C LYS A 34 9.15 6.82 -0.14
N LEU A 35 8.00 6.38 -0.66
CA LEU A 35 7.02 5.63 0.13
C LEU A 35 7.58 4.31 0.64
N PHE A 36 8.21 3.54 -0.24
CA PHE A 36 8.82 2.26 0.09
C PHE A 36 9.90 2.41 1.16
N LYS A 37 10.74 3.44 1.05
CA LYS A 37 11.74 3.76 2.09
C LYS A 37 11.09 4.02 3.45
N ILE A 38 10.01 4.79 3.51
CA ILE A 38 9.31 5.06 4.77
C ILE A 38 8.76 3.77 5.37
N ALA A 39 8.10 2.92 4.57
CA ALA A 39 7.58 1.63 5.03
C ALA A 39 8.71 0.73 5.57
N ARG A 40 9.82 0.64 4.84
CA ARG A 40 11.04 -0.07 5.27
C ARG A 40 11.58 0.42 6.60
N GLU A 41 11.57 1.73 6.87
CA GLU A 41 12.01 2.30 8.15
C GLU A 41 11.12 1.83 9.32
N PHE A 42 9.81 1.71 9.12
CA PHE A 42 8.92 1.11 10.13
C PHE A 42 9.24 -0.36 10.36
N PHE A 43 9.43 -1.13 9.29
CA PHE A 43 9.71 -2.57 9.38
C PHE A 43 11.05 -2.86 10.06
N GLN A 44 12.11 -2.13 9.70
CA GLN A 44 13.44 -2.26 10.32
C GLN A 44 13.44 -1.88 11.80
N ALA A 45 12.54 -0.99 12.22
CA ALA A 45 12.35 -0.63 13.61
C ALA A 45 11.43 -1.59 14.40
N GLY A 46 10.92 -2.67 13.77
CA GLY A 46 9.97 -3.60 14.39
C GLY A 46 8.60 -2.99 14.65
N LYS A 47 8.24 -1.90 13.95
CA LYS A 47 7.02 -1.09 14.17
C LYS A 47 5.91 -1.45 13.19
N ILE A 48 5.78 -2.73 12.84
CA ILE A 48 4.76 -3.18 11.87
C ILE A 48 3.34 -2.91 12.39
N ASP A 49 3.11 -3.08 13.69
CA ASP A 49 1.80 -2.81 14.30
C ASP A 49 1.44 -1.32 14.17
N GLU A 50 2.40 -0.41 14.40
CA GLU A 50 2.19 1.03 14.19
C GLU A 50 1.91 1.35 12.72
N PHE A 51 2.62 0.69 11.79
CA PHE A 51 2.41 0.88 10.36
C PHE A 51 1.04 0.34 9.89
N SER A 52 0.57 -0.75 10.50
CA SER A 52 -0.72 -1.37 10.16
C SER A 52 -1.92 -0.46 10.46
N TYR A 53 -1.78 0.55 11.33
CA TYR A 53 -2.84 1.52 11.57
C TYR A 53 -3.23 2.31 10.31
N TYR A 54 -2.31 2.44 9.33
CA TYR A 54 -2.62 3.07 8.05
C TYR A 54 -3.60 2.27 7.18
N LEU A 55 -3.86 0.99 7.48
CA LEU A 55 -4.92 0.22 6.82
C LEU A 55 -6.32 0.82 7.04
N MET A 56 -6.49 1.65 8.08
CA MET A 56 -7.74 2.35 8.36
C MET A 56 -7.89 3.67 7.59
N GLU A 57 -6.83 4.18 6.96
CA GLU A 57 -6.82 5.48 6.27
C GLU A 57 -7.05 5.31 4.76
N GLY A 58 -8.26 5.61 4.30
CA GLY A 58 -8.63 5.46 2.87
C GLY A 58 -8.21 6.64 1.99
N GLN A 59 -7.89 7.80 2.57
CA GLN A 59 -7.52 8.98 1.78
C GLN A 59 -6.25 8.72 0.98
N TYR A 60 -6.24 9.18 -0.27
CA TYR A 60 -5.08 9.06 -1.17
C TYR A 60 -4.57 7.62 -1.34
N LEU A 61 -5.45 6.62 -1.19
CA LEU A 61 -5.10 5.20 -1.27
C LEU A 61 -4.08 4.76 -0.21
N THR A 62 -3.99 5.47 0.92
CA THR A 62 -3.01 5.16 1.98
C THR A 62 -3.13 3.72 2.48
N ASN A 63 -4.34 3.25 2.76
CA ASN A 63 -4.59 1.87 3.17
C ASN A 63 -4.15 0.85 2.11
N LEU A 64 -4.34 1.15 0.82
CA LEU A 64 -3.93 0.29 -0.28
C LEU A 64 -2.41 0.20 -0.38
N TRP A 65 -1.72 1.34 -0.36
CA TRP A 65 -0.25 1.39 -0.27
C TRP A 65 0.29 0.60 0.93
N THR A 66 -0.36 0.78 2.08
CA THR A 66 0.01 0.09 3.32
C THR A 66 -0.15 -1.42 3.18
N ALA A 67 -1.27 -1.87 2.60
CA ALA A 67 -1.53 -3.29 2.38
C ALA A 67 -0.45 -3.94 1.50
N HIS A 68 -0.10 -3.32 0.38
CA HIS A 68 0.96 -3.81 -0.51
C HIS A 68 2.31 -3.90 0.19
N PHE A 69 2.74 -2.84 0.86
CA PHE A 69 4.04 -2.86 1.55
C PHE A 69 4.12 -3.84 2.71
N ILE A 70 3.02 -4.07 3.44
CA ILE A 70 2.98 -5.09 4.50
C ILE A 70 3.14 -6.49 3.90
N LEU A 71 2.51 -6.76 2.75
CA LEU A 71 2.58 -8.06 2.08
C LEU A 71 3.96 -8.38 1.49
N GLU A 72 4.80 -7.37 1.25
CA GLU A 72 6.21 -7.57 0.87
C GLU A 72 7.08 -8.07 2.04
N PHE A 73 6.59 -8.04 3.28
CA PHE A 73 7.37 -8.42 4.45
C PHE A 73 7.21 -9.90 4.83
N GLU A 74 8.33 -10.55 5.12
CA GLU A 74 8.36 -11.92 5.63
C GLU A 74 7.89 -11.96 7.10
N ASN A 75 7.17 -13.00 7.50
CA ASN A 75 6.73 -13.25 8.90
C ASN A 75 5.66 -12.30 9.47
N ILE A 76 4.71 -11.85 8.66
CA ILE A 76 3.48 -11.20 9.17
C ILE A 76 2.46 -12.23 9.67
N SER A 77 1.63 -11.87 10.65
CA SER A 77 0.55 -12.75 11.12
C SER A 77 -0.49 -13.00 10.04
N GLN A 78 -1.10 -14.20 10.02
CA GLN A 78 -2.15 -14.53 9.04
C GLN A 78 -3.31 -13.52 9.09
N LYS A 79 -3.72 -13.10 10.29
CA LYS A 79 -4.78 -12.09 10.46
C LYS A 79 -4.43 -10.76 9.79
N LEU A 80 -3.19 -10.30 9.91
CA LEU A 80 -2.74 -9.07 9.25
C LEU A 80 -2.70 -9.25 7.73
N LYS A 81 -2.22 -10.40 7.27
CA LYS A 81 -2.21 -10.77 5.85
C LYS A 81 -3.62 -10.74 5.24
N ASP A 82 -4.60 -11.35 5.92
CA ASP A 82 -6.00 -11.37 5.49
C ASP A 82 -6.58 -9.95 5.43
N ASN A 83 -6.28 -9.10 6.42
CA ASN A 83 -6.70 -7.70 6.40
C ASN A 83 -6.14 -6.94 5.18
N CYS A 84 -4.87 -7.17 4.83
CA CYS A 84 -4.26 -6.56 3.64
C CYS A 84 -4.95 -7.01 2.35
N TYR A 85 -5.22 -8.31 2.21
CA TYR A 85 -5.94 -8.82 1.04
C TYR A 85 -7.37 -8.31 0.96
N GLU A 86 -8.08 -8.17 2.08
CA GLU A 86 -9.42 -7.58 2.10
C GLU A 86 -9.41 -6.12 1.65
N VAL A 87 -8.39 -5.34 2.01
CA VAL A 87 -8.21 -3.98 1.47
C VAL A 87 -8.01 -4.02 -0.04
N ILE A 88 -7.07 -4.81 -0.54
CA ILE A 88 -6.76 -4.89 -1.99
C ILE A 88 -7.99 -5.36 -2.78
N LYS A 89 -8.70 -6.38 -2.28
CA LYS A 89 -9.92 -6.91 -2.88
C LYS A 89 -10.99 -5.83 -3.06
N ARG A 90 -11.25 -5.02 -2.02
CA ARG A 90 -12.22 -3.91 -2.10
C ARG A 90 -11.87 -2.91 -3.20
N TYR A 91 -10.59 -2.61 -3.38
CA TYR A 91 -10.15 -1.74 -4.48
C TYR A 91 -10.28 -2.42 -5.84
N SER A 92 -9.97 -3.72 -5.95
CA SER A 92 -10.11 -4.51 -7.19
C SER A 92 -11.56 -4.61 -7.70
N GLU A 93 -12.54 -4.50 -6.80
CA GLU A 93 -13.98 -4.55 -7.09
C GLU A 93 -14.62 -3.15 -7.16
N SER A 94 -13.86 -2.10 -6.90
CA SER A 94 -14.37 -0.73 -6.85
C SER A 94 -14.75 -0.19 -8.23
N ARG A 95 -15.87 0.53 -8.30
CA ARG A 95 -16.32 1.23 -9.52
C ARG A 95 -15.92 2.70 -9.54
N LEU A 96 -15.29 3.21 -8.48
CA LEU A 96 -14.98 4.63 -8.34
C LEU A 96 -13.72 5.03 -9.10
N ASN A 97 -12.77 4.10 -9.27
CA ASN A 97 -11.54 4.33 -10.02
C ASN A 97 -11.21 3.06 -10.81
N GLU A 98 -11.66 3.02 -12.06
CA GLU A 98 -11.50 1.85 -12.94
C GLU A 98 -10.03 1.48 -13.19
N LYS A 99 -9.13 2.47 -13.25
CA LYS A 99 -7.70 2.23 -13.44
C LYS A 99 -7.13 1.47 -12.25
N VAL A 100 -7.38 1.95 -11.03
CA VAL A 100 -6.94 1.27 -9.80
C VAL A 100 -7.57 -0.11 -9.71
N ALA A 101 -8.89 -0.22 -9.91
CA ALA A 101 -9.58 -1.50 -9.83
C ALA A 101 -8.99 -2.55 -10.79
N LYS A 102 -8.65 -2.15 -12.03
CA LYS A 102 -8.00 -3.04 -12.99
C LYS A 102 -6.60 -3.47 -12.54
N LEU A 103 -5.78 -2.54 -12.04
CA LEU A 103 -4.43 -2.85 -11.55
C LEU A 103 -4.49 -3.83 -10.37
N GLU A 104 -5.32 -3.54 -9.36
CA GLU A 104 -5.47 -4.38 -8.18
C GLU A 104 -6.05 -5.77 -8.53
N LYS A 105 -6.99 -5.83 -9.48
CA LYS A 105 -7.55 -7.10 -9.94
C LYS A 105 -6.51 -7.97 -10.65
N ASN A 106 -5.67 -7.38 -11.48
CA ASN A 106 -4.58 -8.10 -12.13
C ASN A 106 -3.60 -8.63 -11.08
N TRP A 107 -3.18 -7.78 -10.14
CA TRP A 107 -2.27 -8.17 -9.06
C TRP A 107 -2.82 -9.33 -8.22
N MET A 108 -4.11 -9.30 -7.86
CA MET A 108 -4.75 -10.39 -7.10
C MET A 108 -4.75 -11.73 -7.85
N ASN A 109 -4.93 -11.72 -9.17
CA ASN A 109 -4.89 -12.93 -9.99
C ASN A 109 -3.48 -13.55 -10.10
N GLU A 110 -2.44 -12.76 -9.87
CA GLU A 110 -1.04 -13.21 -9.98
C GLU A 110 -0.45 -13.63 -8.64
N ASN A 111 -0.95 -13.07 -7.53
CA ASN A 111 -0.32 -13.21 -6.20
C ASN A 111 -1.19 -13.95 -5.16
N VAL A 112 -2.47 -14.21 -5.45
CA VAL A 112 -3.42 -14.77 -4.47
C VAL A 112 -4.24 -15.92 -5.03
N LEU A 113 -4.83 -15.76 -6.20
CA LEU A 113 -5.67 -16.76 -6.88
C LEU A 113 -4.82 -17.71 -7.73
#